data_AF-A0A0F9PCK4-F1
#
_entry.id   AF-A0A0F9PCK4-F1
#
_cell.length_a   1.000
_cell.length_b   1.000
_cell.length_c   1.000
_cell.angle_alpha   90.00
_cell.angle_beta   90.00
_cell.angle_gamma   90.00
#
_symmetry.space_group_name_H-M   'P 1'
#
loop_
_entity.id
_entity.type
_entity.pdbx_description
1 polymer ?
#
loop_
_entity_poly.entity_id
_entity_poly.type
_entity_poly.pdbx_seq_one_letter_code
_entity_poly.pdbx_strand_id
1 'polypeptide(L)'
;MGYSKNPAVIEKVERFLTLMVNADESLEWETTEPSKLAYYLREGISAALAAYKSDAGNETLRDFSILKSKYIIKVKGSSVIAAMRNEIPLAVMSVKRMKSVYLPNITTLTEIVGAVAKYIVEEGKEQITIPNSGLNEVEFGKLESYLKSKELKIEENGNELVITGTRKRN
;
A
#
# COMPACT_ATOMS: atom_id res chain seq x y z
N MET A 1 -2.23 12.48 12.94
CA MET A 1 -1.56 13.02 14.15
C MET A 1 -0.09 13.16 13.84
N GLY A 2 0.51 14.33 14.07
CA GLY A 2 1.94 14.56 13.87
C GLY A 2 2.75 14.13 15.11
N TYR A 3 3.98 13.66 14.90
CA TYR A 3 4.92 13.36 15.99
C TYR A 3 5.49 14.65 16.58
N SER A 4 5.83 14.63 17.88
CA SER A 4 6.60 15.73 18.48
C SER A 4 7.98 15.78 17.85
N LYS A 5 8.53 16.98 17.64
CA LYS A 5 9.88 17.18 17.06
C LYS A 5 10.94 17.34 18.15
N ASN A 6 10.74 16.73 19.32
CA ASN A 6 11.64 16.87 20.45
C ASN A 6 12.97 16.12 20.19
N PRO A 7 14.12 16.80 20.09
CA PRO A 7 15.41 16.16 19.82
C PRO A 7 15.83 15.16 20.91
N ALA A 8 15.40 15.34 22.16
CA ALA A 8 15.71 14.43 23.27
C ALA A 8 15.16 13.01 23.06
N VAL A 9 14.22 12.83 22.12
CA VAL A 9 13.73 11.50 21.74
C VAL A 9 14.77 10.75 20.91
N ILE A 10 15.61 11.45 20.14
CA ILE A 10 16.69 10.84 19.35
C ILE A 10 17.64 10.08 20.28
N GLU A 11 18.10 10.72 21.36
CA GLU A 11 19.00 10.11 22.36
C GLU A 11 18.41 8.83 22.97
N LYS A 12 17.10 8.80 23.24
CA LYS A 12 16.42 7.62 23.81
C LYS A 12 16.42 6.40 22.88
N VAL A 13 16.46 6.62 21.58
CA VAL A 13 16.42 5.54 20.58
C VAL A 13 17.68 5.47 19.70
N GLU A 14 18.71 6.25 20.01
CA GLU A 14 19.92 6.40 19.19
C GLU A 14 20.54 5.05 18.87
N ARG A 15 20.72 4.19 19.88
CA ARG A 15 21.25 2.84 19.68
C ARG A 15 20.51 2.04 18.60
N PHE A 16 19.18 2.18 18.54
CA PHE A 16 18.35 1.47 17.57
C PHE A 16 18.44 2.11 16.18
N LEU A 17 18.47 3.44 16.11
CA LEU A 17 18.63 4.17 14.86
C LEU A 17 19.99 3.87 14.22
N THR A 18 21.07 3.84 15.01
CA THR A 18 22.41 3.45 14.54
C THR A 18 22.43 2.03 14.01
N LEU A 19 21.78 1.07 14.70
CA LEU A 19 21.64 -0.29 14.19
C LEU A 19 20.89 -0.32 12.85
N MET A 20 19.81 0.45 12.71
CA MET A 20 19.04 0.52 11.47
C MET A 20 19.83 1.13 10.31
N VAL A 21 20.69 2.12 10.56
CA VAL A 21 21.55 2.73 9.53
C VAL A 21 22.50 1.68 8.95
N ASN A 22 23.13 0.89 9.81
CA ASN A 22 24.13 -0.10 9.42
C ASN A 22 23.55 -1.42 8.90
N ALA A 23 22.28 -1.72 9.19
CA ALA A 23 21.63 -2.94 8.76
C ALA A 23 21.07 -2.81 7.34
N ASP A 24 21.18 -3.88 6.54
CA ASP A 24 20.57 -4.01 5.21
C ASP A 24 19.43 -5.04 5.16
N GLU A 25 18.94 -5.43 6.34
CA GLU A 25 17.86 -6.39 6.52
C GLU A 25 16.84 -5.88 7.55
N SER A 26 15.70 -6.54 7.64
CA SER A 26 14.71 -6.25 8.68
C SER A 26 15.27 -6.56 10.08
N LEU A 27 15.02 -5.66 11.03
CA LEU A 27 15.44 -5.82 12.42
C LEU A 27 14.23 -6.07 13.33
N GLU A 28 14.42 -6.88 14.37
CA GLU A 28 13.40 -7.18 15.37
C GLU A 28 13.97 -7.01 16.78
N TRP A 29 13.20 -6.36 17.66
CA TRP A 29 13.55 -6.17 19.07
C TRP A 29 12.39 -6.58 19.96
N GLU A 30 12.62 -7.55 20.83
CA GLU A 30 11.69 -7.89 21.92
C GLU A 30 11.72 -6.82 23.01
N THR A 31 10.54 -6.48 23.54
CA THR A 31 10.41 -5.52 24.63
C THR A 31 9.08 -5.71 25.37
N THR A 32 9.05 -5.32 26.63
CA THR A 32 7.84 -5.30 27.44
C THR A 32 6.89 -4.15 27.07
N GLU A 33 7.40 -3.11 26.39
CA GLU A 33 6.62 -1.94 25.96
C GLU A 33 6.75 -1.67 24.44
N PRO A 34 6.28 -2.59 23.57
CA PRO A 34 6.54 -2.50 22.12
C PRO A 34 5.88 -1.29 21.46
N SER A 35 4.67 -0.92 21.88
CA SER A 35 3.98 0.28 21.38
C SER A 35 4.77 1.57 21.67
N LYS A 36 5.43 1.63 22.84
CA LYS A 36 6.20 2.80 23.28
C LYS A 36 7.53 2.90 22.55
N LEU A 37 8.25 1.79 22.40
CA LEU A 37 9.48 1.75 21.61
C LEU A 37 9.20 2.09 20.13
N ALA A 38 8.15 1.50 19.55
CA ALA A 38 7.75 1.81 18.18
C ALA A 38 7.34 3.28 18.00
N TYR A 39 6.70 3.88 19.00
CA TYR A 39 6.40 5.30 19.00
C TYR A 39 7.68 6.14 19.01
N TYR A 40 8.60 5.87 19.95
CA TYR A 40 9.85 6.63 20.05
C TYR A 40 10.77 6.46 18.83
N LEU A 41 10.78 5.30 18.18
CA LEU A 41 11.52 5.12 16.93
C LEU A 41 10.97 6.03 15.82
N ARG A 42 9.65 6.04 15.63
CA ARG A 42 9.01 6.90 14.62
C ARG A 42 9.18 8.38 14.93
N GLU A 43 9.06 8.73 16.22
CA GLU A 43 9.27 10.09 16.70
C GLU A 43 10.73 10.53 16.57
N GLY A 44 11.69 9.67 16.92
CA GLY A 44 13.13 9.91 16.78
C GLY A 44 13.54 10.14 15.33
N ILE A 45 13.05 9.34 14.38
CA ILE A 45 13.26 9.57 12.94
C ILE A 45 12.67 10.92 12.49
N SER A 46 11.47 11.24 12.96
CA SER A 46 10.81 12.53 12.65
C SER A 46 11.55 13.72 13.26
N ALA A 47 12.08 13.56 14.46
CA ALA A 47 12.87 14.58 15.17
C ALA A 47 14.23 14.77 14.52
N ALA A 48 14.90 13.70 14.07
CA ALA A 48 16.16 13.78 13.33
C ALA A 48 16.02 14.59 12.04
N LEU A 49 14.93 14.39 11.29
CA LEU A 49 14.63 15.22 10.11
C LEU A 49 14.44 16.71 10.47
N ALA A 50 13.80 17.00 11.60
CA ALA A 50 13.61 18.37 12.05
C ALA A 50 14.94 19.00 12.49
N ALA A 51 15.75 18.27 13.24
CA ALA A 51 17.05 18.70 13.74
C ALA A 51 18.06 18.90 12.59
N TYR A 52 18.13 17.99 11.62
CA TYR A 52 19.00 18.13 10.45
C TYR A 52 18.68 19.37 9.60
N LYS A 53 17.40 19.79 9.54
CA LYS A 53 17.04 21.05 8.86
C LYS A 53 17.59 22.29 9.57
N SER A 54 17.83 22.20 10.88
CA SER A 54 18.42 23.27 11.69
C SER A 54 19.95 23.19 11.75
N ASP A 55 20.52 22.00 11.56
CA ASP A 55 21.96 21.75 11.51
C ASP A 55 22.30 20.81 10.34
N ALA A 56 22.39 21.38 9.14
CA ALA A 56 22.58 20.64 7.90
C ALA A 56 23.98 20.02 7.72
N GLY A 57 24.91 20.25 8.67
CA GLY A 57 26.25 19.66 8.67
C GLY A 57 26.35 18.32 9.40
N ASN A 58 25.30 17.91 10.11
CA ASN A 58 25.34 16.71 10.94
C ASN A 58 24.94 15.45 10.15
N GLU A 59 25.93 14.68 9.71
CA GLU A 59 25.73 13.46 8.92
C GLU A 59 24.92 12.38 9.66
N THR A 60 25.10 12.24 10.98
CA THR A 60 24.32 11.30 11.79
C THR A 60 22.82 11.62 11.76
N LEU A 61 22.47 12.91 11.87
CA LEU A 61 21.06 13.35 11.80
C LEU A 61 20.49 13.16 10.39
N ARG A 62 21.31 13.37 9.35
CA ARG A 62 20.94 13.05 7.97
C ARG A 62 20.59 11.57 7.83
N ASP A 63 21.46 10.69 8.29
CA ASP A 63 21.29 9.24 8.16
C ASP A 63 20.06 8.74 8.94
N PHE A 64 19.85 9.25 10.15
CA PHE A 64 18.64 8.94 10.90
C PHE A 64 17.36 9.44 10.20
N SER A 65 17.41 10.61 9.57
CA SER A 65 16.24 11.19 8.89
C SER A 65 15.78 10.37 7.67
N ILE A 66 16.71 9.72 6.97
CA ILE A 66 16.41 8.90 5.78
C ILE A 66 15.93 7.49 6.13
N LEU A 67 16.04 7.04 7.39
CA LEU A 67 15.51 5.74 7.81
C LEU A 67 14.01 5.59 7.55
N LYS A 68 13.25 6.71 7.52
CA LYS A 68 11.84 6.72 7.13
C LYS A 68 11.60 6.10 5.76
N SER A 69 12.52 6.26 4.81
CA SER A 69 12.41 5.70 3.45
C SER A 69 13.03 4.31 3.30
N LYS A 70 13.82 3.84 4.28
CA LYS A 70 14.37 2.48 4.31
C LYS A 70 13.45 1.50 5.04
N TYR A 71 12.82 1.92 6.13
CA TYR A 71 12.07 1.02 7.03
C TYR A 71 10.59 1.43 7.26
N ILE A 72 9.79 0.45 7.64
CA ILE A 72 8.49 0.61 8.33
C ILE A 72 8.59 -0.03 9.70
N ILE A 73 8.32 0.78 10.74
CA ILE A 73 8.24 0.29 12.12
C ILE A 73 6.86 -0.31 12.38
N LYS A 74 6.82 -1.58 12.78
CA LYS A 74 5.61 -2.34 13.12
C LYS A 74 5.73 -2.90 14.55
N VAL A 75 4.58 -3.19 15.15
CA VAL A 75 4.49 -3.93 16.42
C VAL A 75 3.86 -5.29 16.12
N LYS A 76 4.45 -6.36 16.63
CA LYS A 76 3.94 -7.73 16.51
C LYS A 76 4.10 -8.43 17.87
N GLY A 77 3.00 -8.57 18.61
CA GLY A 77 3.06 -9.09 19.97
C GLY A 77 3.97 -8.25 20.87
N SER A 78 4.95 -8.89 21.51
CA SER A 78 5.99 -8.27 22.34
C SER A 78 7.18 -7.72 21.55
N SER A 79 7.14 -7.74 20.22
CA SER A 79 8.26 -7.29 19.38
C SER A 79 7.97 -6.00 18.63
N VAL A 80 9.02 -5.21 18.43
CA VAL A 80 9.06 -4.10 17.47
C VAL A 80 9.90 -4.52 16.28
N ILE A 81 9.33 -4.43 15.08
CA ILE A 81 9.98 -4.83 13.83
C ILE A 81 10.22 -3.58 12.99
N ALA A 82 11.48 -3.29 12.68
CA ALA A 82 11.86 -2.39 11.61
C ALA A 82 11.93 -3.18 10.30
N ALA A 83 10.81 -3.27 9.60
CA ALA A 83 10.73 -4.01 8.34
C ALA A 83 11.27 -3.17 7.18
N MET A 84 12.17 -3.73 6.37
CA MET A 84 12.62 -3.08 5.14
C MET A 84 11.42 -2.76 4.24
N ARG A 85 11.37 -1.55 3.69
CA ARG A 85 10.28 -1.13 2.79
C ARG A 85 10.23 -1.96 1.50
N ASN A 86 11.38 -2.48 1.10
CA ASN A 86 11.57 -3.32 -0.07
C ASN A 86 11.05 -4.75 0.18
N GLU A 87 10.94 -5.17 1.45
CA GLU A 87 10.41 -6.47 1.87
C GLU A 87 8.91 -6.42 2.16
N ILE A 88 8.24 -5.29 1.93
CA ILE A 88 6.78 -5.26 2.01
C ILE A 88 6.24 -5.96 0.77
N PRO A 89 5.56 -7.10 0.91
CA PRO A 89 4.74 -7.60 -0.19
C PRO A 89 3.76 -6.47 -0.51
N LEU A 90 3.63 -6.14 -1.80
CA LEU A 90 2.70 -5.15 -2.37
C LEU A 90 1.32 -5.08 -1.67
N ALA A 91 0.89 -6.18 -1.05
CA ALA A 91 -0.29 -6.33 -0.19
C ALA A 91 -0.52 -5.23 0.86
N VAL A 92 0.50 -4.66 1.53
CA VAL A 92 0.26 -3.63 2.58
C VAL A 92 0.13 -2.21 2.00
N MET A 93 0.61 -1.98 0.77
CA MET A 93 0.42 -0.70 0.06
C MET A 93 -0.91 -0.64 -0.73
N SER A 94 -1.65 -1.75 -0.84
CA SER A 94 -2.94 -1.82 -1.54
C SER A 94 -4.15 -1.27 -0.76
N VAL A 95 -3.96 -0.68 0.44
CA VAL A 95 -5.04 0.03 1.16
C VAL A 95 -5.26 1.46 0.62
N LYS A 96 -4.50 1.90 -0.39
CA LYS A 96 -5.14 2.73 -1.41
C LYS A 96 -6.08 1.79 -2.16
N ARG A 97 -7.36 1.76 -1.75
CA ARG A 97 -8.45 1.13 -2.52
C ARG A 97 -8.25 1.51 -3.98
N MET A 98 -7.63 0.61 -4.76
CA MET A 98 -7.49 0.86 -6.18
C MET A 98 -8.92 1.00 -6.69
N LYS A 99 -9.24 2.17 -7.24
CA LYS A 99 -10.56 2.44 -7.80
C LYS A 99 -10.79 1.55 -9.02
N SER A 100 -9.72 1.16 -9.69
CA SER A 100 -9.70 0.25 -10.84
C SER A 100 -8.94 -1.04 -10.52
N VAL A 101 -9.25 -2.13 -11.24
CA VAL A 101 -8.49 -3.39 -11.22
C VAL A 101 -8.24 -3.82 -12.67
N TYR A 102 -7.01 -4.21 -12.99
CA TYR A 102 -6.64 -4.79 -14.28
C TYR A 102 -6.53 -6.31 -14.17
N LEU A 103 -7.13 -7.06 -15.10
CA LEU A 103 -7.20 -8.52 -15.04
C LEU A 103 -6.60 -9.16 -16.31
N PRO A 104 -5.26 -9.40 -16.33
CA PRO A 104 -4.54 -9.79 -17.55
C PRO A 104 -4.78 -11.22 -18.03
N ASN A 105 -5.27 -12.12 -17.17
CA ASN A 105 -5.33 -13.57 -17.43
C ASN A 105 -6.77 -14.08 -17.59
N ILE A 106 -7.71 -13.21 -17.97
CA ILE A 106 -9.10 -13.60 -18.19
C ILE A 106 -9.28 -13.90 -19.66
N THR A 107 -9.65 -15.14 -19.96
CA THR A 107 -9.74 -15.66 -21.34
C THR A 107 -11.13 -16.17 -21.70
N THR A 108 -12.01 -16.35 -20.71
CA THR A 108 -13.36 -16.91 -20.91
C THR A 108 -14.47 -16.01 -20.34
N LEU A 109 -15.68 -16.15 -20.89
CA LEU A 109 -16.87 -15.40 -20.42
C LEU A 109 -17.15 -15.62 -18.92
N THR A 110 -17.02 -16.85 -18.43
CA THR A 110 -17.26 -17.19 -17.02
C THR A 110 -16.28 -16.48 -16.09
N GLU A 111 -15.02 -16.38 -16.48
CA GLU A 111 -13.99 -15.66 -15.72
C GLU A 111 -14.29 -14.16 -15.68
N ILE A 112 -14.76 -13.57 -16.78
CA ILE A 112 -15.17 -12.15 -16.82
C ILE A 112 -16.34 -11.90 -15.88
N VAL A 113 -17.37 -12.75 -15.92
CA VAL A 113 -18.56 -12.64 -15.07
C VAL A 113 -18.17 -12.78 -13.58
N GLY A 114 -17.32 -13.76 -13.25
CA GLY A 114 -16.81 -13.97 -11.91
C GLY A 114 -15.97 -12.80 -11.41
N ALA A 115 -15.12 -12.24 -12.26
CA ALA A 115 -14.34 -11.05 -11.96
C ALA A 115 -15.22 -9.83 -11.69
N VAL A 116 -16.25 -9.59 -12.50
CA VAL A 116 -17.17 -8.46 -12.32
C VAL A 116 -17.96 -8.59 -11.03
N ALA A 117 -18.49 -9.79 -10.73
CA ALA A 117 -19.19 -10.05 -9.48
C ALA A 117 -18.28 -9.80 -8.26
N LYS A 118 -17.08 -10.37 -8.26
CA LYS A 118 -16.13 -10.22 -7.16
C LYS A 118 -15.66 -8.79 -7.00
N TYR A 119 -15.13 -8.17 -8.05
CA TYR A 119 -14.41 -6.91 -7.89
C TYR A 119 -15.34 -5.68 -7.87
N ILE A 120 -16.39 -5.61 -8.69
CA ILE A 120 -17.31 -4.46 -8.65
C ILE A 120 -18.36 -4.61 -7.53
N VAL A 121 -18.97 -5.79 -7.37
CA VAL A 121 -20.09 -5.98 -6.42
C VAL A 121 -19.60 -6.26 -5.01
N GLU A 122 -18.69 -7.23 -4.82
CA GLU A 122 -18.24 -7.62 -3.48
C GLU A 122 -17.14 -6.68 -2.94
N GLU A 123 -16.11 -6.38 -3.75
CA GLU A 123 -14.97 -5.57 -3.32
C GLU A 123 -15.14 -4.05 -3.58
N GLY A 124 -16.25 -3.64 -4.18
CA GLY A 124 -16.63 -2.23 -4.35
C GLY A 124 -15.67 -1.40 -5.22
N LYS A 125 -15.05 -2.02 -6.24
CA LYS A 125 -14.19 -1.34 -7.21
C LYS A 125 -15.04 -0.49 -8.16
N GLU A 126 -14.54 0.69 -8.52
CA GLU A 126 -15.20 1.61 -9.45
C GLU A 126 -14.98 1.19 -10.92
N GLN A 127 -13.93 0.45 -11.23
CA GLN A 127 -13.59 0.07 -12.61
C GLN A 127 -12.87 -1.28 -12.69
N ILE A 128 -13.10 -2.04 -13.77
CA ILE A 128 -12.35 -3.24 -14.14
C ILE A 128 -11.92 -3.08 -15.59
N THR A 129 -10.65 -3.39 -15.88
CA THR A 129 -10.11 -3.42 -17.24
C THR A 129 -9.68 -4.85 -17.58
N ILE A 130 -10.16 -5.35 -18.73
CA ILE A 130 -9.97 -6.72 -19.20
C ILE A 130 -9.38 -6.67 -20.62
N PRO A 131 -8.27 -7.36 -20.92
CA PRO A 131 -7.75 -7.45 -22.28
C PRO A 131 -8.71 -8.25 -23.18
N ASN A 132 -9.02 -7.69 -24.34
CA ASN A 132 -9.94 -8.22 -25.35
C ASN A 132 -9.30 -9.38 -26.14
N SER A 133 -9.03 -10.49 -25.46
CA SER A 133 -8.14 -11.54 -25.99
C SER A 133 -8.78 -12.91 -26.22
N GLY A 134 -10.12 -13.06 -26.17
CA GLY A 134 -10.69 -14.39 -26.41
C GLY A 134 -12.20 -14.58 -26.59
N LEU A 135 -13.03 -13.54 -26.56
CA LEU A 135 -14.49 -13.71 -26.69
C LEU A 135 -14.96 -13.70 -28.15
N ASN A 136 -15.85 -14.62 -28.50
CA ASN A 136 -16.59 -14.56 -29.77
C ASN A 136 -17.87 -13.69 -29.67
N GLU A 137 -18.49 -13.37 -30.80
CA GLU A 137 -19.68 -12.48 -30.87
C GLU A 137 -20.84 -12.93 -29.97
N VAL A 138 -21.07 -14.24 -29.83
CA VAL A 138 -22.14 -14.79 -28.99
C VAL A 138 -21.83 -14.60 -27.51
N GLU A 139 -20.57 -14.79 -27.12
CA GLU A 139 -20.12 -14.54 -25.75
C GLU A 139 -20.13 -13.06 -25.40
N PHE A 140 -19.80 -12.20 -26.37
CA PHE A 140 -19.87 -10.75 -26.22
C PHE A 140 -21.30 -10.28 -25.96
N GLY A 141 -22.29 -10.77 -26.72
CA GLY A 141 -23.70 -10.42 -26.49
C GLY A 141 -24.23 -10.87 -25.11
N LYS A 142 -23.78 -12.03 -24.61
CA LYS A 142 -24.10 -12.50 -23.26
C LYS A 142 -23.47 -11.63 -22.18
N LEU A 143 -22.21 -11.22 -22.37
CA LEU A 143 -21.50 -10.33 -21.46
C LEU A 143 -22.19 -8.97 -21.38
N GLU A 144 -22.49 -8.38 -22.55
CA GLU A 144 -23.17 -7.09 -22.64
C GLU A 144 -24.53 -7.13 -21.94
N SER A 145 -25.31 -8.19 -22.13
CA SER A 145 -26.59 -8.39 -21.46
C SER A 145 -26.44 -8.50 -19.93
N TYR A 146 -25.45 -9.25 -19.45
CA TYR A 146 -25.15 -9.37 -18.03
C TYR A 146 -24.74 -8.02 -17.42
N LEU A 147 -23.85 -7.28 -18.08
CA LEU A 147 -23.36 -5.99 -17.60
C LEU A 147 -24.46 -4.92 -17.61
N LYS A 148 -25.32 -4.89 -18.65
CA LYS A 148 -26.52 -4.04 -18.69
C LYS A 148 -27.47 -4.33 -17.53
N SER A 149 -27.65 -5.61 -17.15
CA SER A 149 -28.47 -6.00 -15.99
C SER A 149 -27.95 -5.48 -14.64
N LYS A 150 -26.67 -5.08 -14.59
CA LYS A 150 -26.01 -4.53 -13.39
C LYS A 150 -25.89 -3.00 -13.42
N GLU A 151 -26.54 -2.32 -14.36
CA GLU A 151 -26.46 -0.86 -14.56
C GLU A 151 -25.01 -0.37 -14.77
N LEU A 152 -24.10 -1.21 -15.27
CA LEU A 152 -22.69 -0.89 -15.44
C LEU A 152 -22.43 -0.21 -16.79
N LYS A 153 -21.50 0.77 -16.81
CA LYS A 153 -21.02 1.39 -18.05
C LYS A 153 -19.87 0.58 -18.62
N ILE A 154 -19.88 0.39 -19.94
CA ILE A 154 -18.88 -0.40 -20.65
C ILE A 154 -18.30 0.47 -21.76
N GLU A 155 -16.98 0.54 -21.85
CA GLU A 155 -16.27 1.23 -22.91
C GLU A 155 -15.24 0.27 -23.52
N GLU A 156 -15.17 0.24 -24.84
CA GLU A 156 -14.07 -0.42 -25.55
C GLU A 156 -12.95 0.60 -25.77
N ASN A 157 -11.74 0.27 -25.34
CA ASN A 157 -10.56 1.10 -25.53
C ASN A 157 -9.47 0.28 -26.23
N GLY A 158 -9.50 0.28 -27.57
CA GLY A 158 -8.58 -0.53 -28.38
C GLY A 158 -8.79 -2.02 -28.15
N ASN A 159 -7.77 -2.70 -27.60
CA ASN A 159 -7.81 -4.13 -27.28
C ASN A 159 -8.21 -4.40 -25.84
N GLU A 160 -8.95 -3.51 -25.18
CA GLU A 160 -9.38 -3.67 -23.80
C GLU A 160 -10.85 -3.32 -23.61
N LEU A 161 -11.53 -4.09 -22.76
CA LEU A 161 -12.85 -3.81 -22.26
C LEU A 161 -12.75 -3.15 -20.89
N VAL A 162 -13.34 -1.97 -20.76
CA VAL A 162 -13.34 -1.17 -19.53
C VAL A 162 -14.76 -1.12 -18.96
N ILE A 163 -14.95 -1.70 -17.78
CA ILE A 163 -16.25 -1.78 -17.10
C ILE A 163 -16.22 -0.86 -15.88
N THR A 164 -17.17 0.08 -15.79
CA THR A 164 -17.26 1.06 -14.71
C THR A 164 -18.52 0.86 -13.88
N GLY A 165 -18.35 0.80 -12.56
CA GLY A 165 -19.42 0.75 -11.56
C GLY A 165 -20.20 2.05 -11.47
N THR A 166 -21.53 1.97 -11.47
CA THR A 166 -22.41 3.09 -11.12
C THR A 166 -22.51 3.18 -9.60
N ARG A 167 -21.65 3.99 -8.98
CA ARG A 167 -21.90 4.43 -7.60
C ARG A 167 -23.13 5.34 -7.60
N LYS A 168 -24.30 4.83 -7.18
CA LYS A 168 -25.38 5.68 -6.66
C LYS A 168 -24.81 6.41 -5.45
N ARG A 169 -24.51 7.70 -5.63
CA ARG A 169 -24.23 8.61 -4.52
C ARG A 169 -25.54 8.75 -3.74
N ASN A 170 -25.62 8.10 -2.57
CA ASN A 170 -26.53 8.53 -1.52
C ASN A 170 -25.81 9.59 -0.68
#